data_AF-A0A6G4X7D0-F1
#
_entry.id   AF-A0A6G4X7D0-F1
#
_cell.length_a   1.000
_cell.length_b   1.000
_cell.length_c   1.000
_cell.angle_alpha   90.00
_cell.angle_beta   90.00
_cell.angle_gamma   90.00
#
_symmetry.space_group_name_H-M   'P 1'
#
loop_
_entity.id
_entity.type
_entity.pdbx_description
1 polymer ?
#
loop_
_entity_poly.entity_id
_entity_poly.type
_entity_poly.pdbx_seq_one_letter_code
_entity_poly.pdbx_strand_id
1 'polypeptide(L)'
;ASPRLAARKLDALTDTIETACRYGVKVSANIVIPDHDHVERVLRIIEQHGRDVIVRMLVNLEDDGASLAAMREVLDHLGAVPDLRVITAGASDQRTRYRLPDGRTLYAKSIRPVRLPDTCTGCRFNNDRDCQEGYYGVRMYRAKNGPFMIGVCIQRMDLCLPLGEFVMSQRCTEVRNFRDDETARLTALHRAPDHESTRN
;
A
#
# COMPACT_ATOMS: atom_id res chain seq x y z
N ALA A 1 16.56 17.21 18.14
CA ALA A 1 15.27 17.80 17.68
C ALA A 1 14.66 18.64 18.79
N SER A 2 13.93 19.73 18.49
CA SER A 2 13.33 20.59 19.54
C SER A 2 12.08 19.94 20.14
N PRO A 3 12.05 19.65 21.46
CA PRO A 3 10.88 19.02 22.11
C PRO A 3 9.60 19.84 21.94
N ARG A 4 9.71 21.18 21.94
CA ARG A 4 8.56 22.09 21.74
C ARG A 4 7.97 22.00 20.34
N LEU A 5 8.81 21.83 19.31
CA LEU A 5 8.32 21.64 17.94
C LEU A 5 7.71 20.25 17.75
N ALA A 6 8.24 19.23 18.44
CA ALA A 6 7.65 17.90 18.45
C ALA A 6 6.27 17.89 19.12
N ALA A 7 6.14 18.48 20.32
CA ALA A 7 4.86 18.61 21.02
C ALA A 7 3.81 19.34 20.16
N ARG A 8 4.15 20.50 19.60
CA ARG A 8 3.24 21.24 18.70
C ARG A 8 2.77 20.43 17.49
N LYS A 9 3.62 19.55 16.94
CA LYS A 9 3.23 18.68 15.82
C LYS A 9 2.28 17.58 16.27
N LEU A 10 2.46 17.05 17.48
CA LEU A 10 1.56 16.05 18.06
C LEU A 10 0.19 16.69 18.38
N ASP A 11 0.18 17.87 19.00
CA ASP A 11 -1.06 18.59 19.30
C ASP A 11 -1.86 18.89 18.03
N ALA A 12 -1.21 19.43 17.00
CA ALA A 12 -1.86 19.71 15.71
C ALA A 12 -2.38 18.45 15.02
N LEU A 13 -1.71 17.30 15.19
CA LEU A 13 -2.17 16.02 14.67
C LEU A 13 -3.45 15.58 15.40
N THR A 14 -3.46 15.64 16.73
CA THR A 14 -4.64 15.33 17.55
C THR A 14 -5.82 16.21 17.17
N ASP A 15 -5.63 17.53 17.09
CA ASP A 15 -6.66 18.49 16.69
C ASP A 15 -7.24 18.17 15.30
N THR A 16 -6.38 17.74 14.37
CA THR A 16 -6.77 17.34 13.02
C THR A 16 -7.64 16.09 13.03
N ILE A 17 -7.25 15.07 13.82
CA ILE A 17 -8.01 13.82 13.97
C ILE A 17 -9.39 14.11 14.57
N GLU A 18 -9.43 14.86 15.68
CA GLU A 18 -10.68 15.21 16.36
C GLU A 18 -11.62 16.02 15.46
N THR A 19 -11.08 17.01 14.76
CA THR A 19 -11.86 17.83 13.82
C THR A 19 -12.42 16.98 12.69
N ALA A 20 -11.60 16.12 12.07
CA ALA A 20 -12.04 15.24 11.00
C ALA A 20 -13.16 14.29 11.48
N CYS A 21 -13.00 13.67 12.65
CA CYS A 21 -14.03 12.82 13.24
C CYS A 21 -15.34 13.59 13.52
N ARG A 22 -15.24 14.83 14.04
CA ARG A 22 -16.41 15.70 14.29
C ARG A 22 -17.24 15.97 13.03
N TYR A 23 -16.59 16.08 11.87
CA TYR A 23 -17.25 16.29 10.58
C TYR A 23 -17.53 15.00 9.80
N GLY A 24 -17.39 13.82 10.43
CA GLY A 24 -17.65 12.53 9.78
C GLY A 24 -16.64 12.18 8.68
N VAL A 25 -15.49 12.84 8.64
CA VAL A 25 -14.41 12.54 7.70
C VAL A 25 -13.64 11.33 8.22
N LYS A 26 -13.59 10.26 7.42
CA LYS A 26 -12.83 9.05 7.77
C LYS A 26 -11.35 9.37 7.87
N VAL A 27 -10.77 9.18 9.06
CA VAL A 27 -9.35 9.35 9.30
C VAL A 27 -8.62 8.03 9.12
N SER A 28 -7.39 8.08 8.64
CA SER A 28 -6.56 6.90 8.55
C SER A 28 -5.08 7.21 8.79
N ALA A 29 -4.43 6.37 9.60
CA ALA A 29 -3.00 6.47 9.88
C ALA A 29 -2.24 5.44 9.02
N ASN A 30 -1.21 5.89 8.31
CA ASN A 30 -0.24 5.00 7.66
C ASN A 30 1.00 4.91 8.55
N ILE A 31 1.32 3.73 9.05
CA ILE A 31 2.41 3.50 9.99
C ILE A 31 3.38 2.50 9.36
N VAL A 32 4.62 2.92 9.14
CA VAL A 32 5.69 2.01 8.73
C VAL A 32 6.25 1.32 9.97
N ILE A 33 6.51 0.01 9.87
CA ILE A 33 7.10 -0.81 10.94
C ILE A 33 8.47 -1.31 10.46
N PRO A 34 9.56 -0.55 10.61
CA PRO A 34 10.85 -0.93 10.03
C PRO A 34 11.39 -2.28 10.51
N ASP A 35 11.24 -2.58 11.81
CA ASP A 35 11.82 -3.74 12.47
C ASP A 35 11.13 -3.97 13.83
N HIS A 36 11.65 -4.93 14.60
CA HIS A 36 11.11 -5.32 15.90
C HIS A 36 11.14 -4.19 16.95
N ASP A 37 12.11 -3.27 16.90
CA ASP A 37 12.22 -2.16 17.87
C ASP A 37 11.03 -1.19 17.77
N HIS A 38 10.25 -1.27 16.70
CA HIS A 38 9.10 -0.41 16.45
C HIS A 38 7.76 -1.04 16.86
N VAL A 39 7.73 -2.32 17.25
CA VAL A 39 6.50 -3.04 17.62
C VAL A 39 5.76 -2.33 18.75
N GLU A 40 6.44 -2.01 19.86
CA GLU A 40 5.82 -1.34 21.01
C GLU A 40 5.24 0.04 20.64
N ARG A 41 5.92 0.78 19.77
CA ARG A 41 5.44 2.09 19.30
C ARG A 41 4.13 1.94 18.53
N VAL A 42 4.05 0.94 17.65
CA VAL A 42 2.86 0.69 16.82
C VAL A 42 1.68 0.27 17.69
N LEU A 43 1.90 -0.65 18.63
CA LEU A 43 0.88 -1.11 19.59
C LEU A 43 0.30 0.07 20.37
N ARG A 44 1.16 0.96 20.88
CA ARG A 44 0.76 2.17 21.62
C ARG A 44 -0.12 3.10 20.77
N ILE A 45 0.22 3.30 19.48
CA ILE A 45 -0.59 4.12 18.57
C ILE A 45 -1.97 3.48 18.33
N ILE A 46 -2.02 2.15 18.14
CA ILE A 46 -3.29 1.42 17.93
C ILE A 46 -4.18 1.47 19.18
N GLU A 47 -3.58 1.37 20.36
CA GLU A 47 -4.29 1.49 21.63
C GLU A 47 -4.86 2.90 21.83
N GLN A 48 -4.04 3.93 21.62
CA GLN A 48 -4.41 5.32 21.89
C GLN A 48 -5.39 5.90 20.85
N HIS A 49 -5.22 5.56 19.57
CA HIS A 49 -5.93 6.22 18.48
C HIS A 49 -6.77 5.28 17.63
N GLY A 50 -6.61 3.95 17.75
CA GLY A 50 -7.22 2.99 16.84
C GLY A 50 -8.75 2.91 16.91
N ARG A 51 -9.40 3.62 17.84
CA ARG A 51 -10.87 3.81 17.86
C ARG A 51 -11.34 4.89 16.89
N ASP A 52 -10.54 5.95 16.75
CA ASP A 52 -10.89 7.13 15.95
C ASP A 52 -10.28 7.08 14.54
N VAL A 53 -9.22 6.28 14.36
CA VAL A 53 -8.51 6.18 13.08
C VAL A 53 -8.43 4.75 12.57
N ILE A 54 -8.57 4.60 11.25
CA ILE A 54 -8.26 3.34 10.58
C ILE A 54 -6.74 3.23 10.46
N VAL A 55 -6.14 2.27 11.16
CA VAL A 55 -4.70 2.03 11.10
C VAL A 55 -4.36 1.17 9.88
N ARG A 56 -3.34 1.61 9.13
CA ARG A 56 -2.72 0.88 8.03
C ARG A 56 -1.24 0.70 8.34
N MET A 57 -0.83 -0.52 8.58
CA MET A 57 0.57 -0.88 8.77
C MET A 57 1.21 -1.13 7.40
N LEU A 58 2.41 -0.63 7.21
CA LEU A 58 3.21 -0.78 6.00
C LEU A 58 4.54 -1.42 6.37
N VAL A 59 5.02 -2.29 5.49
CA VAL A 59 6.37 -2.82 5.62
C VAL A 59 7.41 -1.89 5.01
N ASN A 60 8.62 -1.91 5.56
CA ASN A 60 9.79 -1.47 4.80
C ASN A 60 10.05 -2.47 3.67
N LEU A 61 10.51 -1.98 2.52
CA LEU A 61 10.72 -2.80 1.33
C LEU A 61 12.17 -3.29 1.22
N GLU A 62 13.10 -2.67 1.95
CA GLU A 62 14.55 -2.85 1.83
C GLU A 62 15.15 -3.39 3.14
N ASP A 63 14.66 -4.53 3.64
CA ASP A 63 15.08 -5.05 4.96
C ASP A 63 15.09 -6.58 5.12
N ASP A 64 15.11 -7.32 4.01
CA ASP A 64 15.15 -8.79 3.98
C ASP A 64 14.06 -9.48 4.83
N GLY A 65 12.94 -8.79 5.08
CA GLY A 65 11.78 -9.33 5.77
C GLY A 65 11.69 -9.02 7.27
N ALA A 66 12.62 -8.25 7.83
CA ALA A 66 12.57 -7.82 9.24
C ALA A 66 11.27 -7.08 9.57
N SER A 67 10.86 -6.14 8.73
CA SER A 67 9.60 -5.41 8.86
C SER A 67 8.38 -6.32 8.77
N LEU A 68 8.42 -7.34 7.89
CA LEU A 68 7.33 -8.29 7.77
C LEU A 68 7.21 -9.15 9.04
N ALA A 69 8.32 -9.55 9.64
CA ALA A 69 8.33 -10.26 10.91
C ALA A 69 7.76 -9.39 12.05
N ALA A 70 8.21 -8.15 12.16
CA ALA A 70 7.69 -7.19 13.14
C ALA A 70 6.19 -6.89 12.96
N MET A 71 5.72 -6.80 11.71
CA MET A 71 4.30 -6.65 11.41
C MET A 71 3.48 -7.85 11.86
N ARG A 72 3.99 -9.07 11.66
CA ARG A 72 3.33 -10.30 12.14
C ARG A 72 3.25 -10.32 13.66
N GLU A 73 4.32 -9.93 14.34
CA GLU A 73 4.34 -9.82 15.80
C GLU A 73 3.24 -8.87 16.32
N VAL A 74 3.05 -7.71 15.69
CA VAL A 74 1.95 -6.80 16.03
C VAL A 74 0.57 -7.45 15.81
N LEU A 75 0.38 -8.14 14.69
CA LEU A 75 -0.89 -8.81 14.39
C LEU A 75 -1.21 -9.92 15.42
N ASP A 76 -0.21 -10.73 15.75
CA ASP A 76 -0.32 -11.82 16.71
C ASP A 76 -0.60 -11.28 18.11
N HIS A 77 0.12 -10.24 18.54
CA HIS A 77 -0.10 -9.57 19.82
C HIS A 77 -1.53 -9.02 19.97
N LEU A 78 -2.10 -8.49 18.89
CA LEU A 78 -3.45 -7.93 18.89
C LEU A 78 -4.54 -9.01 18.72
N GLY A 79 -4.19 -10.28 18.52
CA GLY A 79 -5.14 -11.34 18.19
C GLY A 79 -5.90 -11.07 16.89
N ALA A 80 -5.24 -10.43 15.92
CA ALA A 80 -5.85 -9.94 14.70
C ALA A 80 -6.11 -11.07 13.70
N VAL A 81 -7.36 -11.26 13.28
CA VAL A 81 -7.75 -12.33 12.35
C VAL A 81 -7.93 -11.77 10.93
N PRO A 82 -7.34 -12.38 9.89
CA PRO A 82 -7.52 -11.92 8.51
C PRO A 82 -8.98 -12.09 8.08
N ASP A 83 -9.56 -11.03 7.52
CA ASP A 83 -10.96 -10.95 7.14
C ASP A 83 -11.15 -10.77 5.62
N LEU A 84 -10.31 -9.96 4.99
CA LEU A 84 -10.39 -9.72 3.56
C LEU A 84 -9.02 -9.46 2.97
N ARG A 85 -8.62 -10.23 1.96
CA ARG A 85 -7.46 -9.93 1.13
C ARG A 85 -7.91 -9.16 -0.11
N VAL A 86 -7.31 -7.99 -0.33
CA VAL A 86 -7.56 -7.14 -1.49
C VAL A 86 -6.29 -7.07 -2.32
N ILE A 87 -6.43 -7.41 -3.60
CA ILE A 87 -5.36 -7.38 -4.59
C ILE A 87 -5.79 -6.43 -5.70
N THR A 88 -4.96 -5.45 -6.04
CA THR A 88 -5.21 -4.56 -7.17
C THR A 88 -4.49 -5.08 -8.39
N ALA A 89 -5.25 -5.55 -9.38
CA ALA A 89 -4.70 -5.97 -10.67
C ALA A 89 -4.03 -4.80 -11.40
N GLY A 90 -2.94 -5.08 -12.09
CA GLY A 90 -2.14 -4.08 -12.78
C GLY A 90 -1.26 -3.25 -11.86
N ALA A 91 -1.07 -3.64 -10.59
CA ALA A 91 -0.30 -2.89 -9.60
C ALA A 91 0.32 -3.81 -8.55
N SER A 92 1.44 -3.38 -7.96
CA SER A 92 2.09 -4.12 -6.88
C SER A 92 1.37 -4.02 -5.54
N ASP A 93 0.49 -3.05 -5.33
CA ASP A 93 -0.25 -2.91 -4.07
C ASP A 93 -1.13 -4.14 -3.78
N GLN A 94 -0.98 -4.68 -2.57
CA GLN A 94 -1.94 -5.58 -1.96
C GLN A 94 -2.13 -5.22 -0.49
N ARG A 95 -3.29 -5.58 0.05
CA ARG A 95 -3.56 -5.37 1.47
C ARG A 95 -4.46 -6.45 2.03
N THR A 96 -4.25 -6.76 3.29
CA THR A 96 -5.14 -7.63 4.07
C THR A 96 -5.79 -6.79 5.15
N ARG A 97 -7.12 -6.82 5.19
CA ARG A 97 -7.92 -6.32 6.31
C ARG A 97 -7.95 -7.39 7.38
N TYR A 98 -7.60 -7.01 8.60
CA TYR A 98 -7.71 -7.81 9.80
C TYR A 98 -8.81 -7.26 10.70
N ARG A 99 -9.46 -8.16 11.42
CA ARG A 99 -10.44 -7.87 12.46
C ARG A 99 -9.80 -8.12 13.82
N LEU A 100 -9.90 -7.14 14.71
CA LEU A 100 -9.45 -7.25 16.09
C LEU A 100 -10.55 -7.91 16.96
N PRO A 101 -10.20 -8.46 18.14
CA PRO A 101 -11.17 -9.09 19.05
C PRO A 101 -12.34 -8.18 19.46
N ASP A 102 -12.11 -6.87 19.51
CA ASP A 102 -13.12 -5.85 19.82
C ASP A 102 -13.94 -5.38 18.60
N GLY A 103 -13.76 -6.04 17.45
CA GLY A 103 -14.47 -5.74 16.21
C GLY A 103 -13.86 -4.61 15.37
N ARG A 104 -12.83 -3.91 15.86
CA ARG A 104 -12.12 -2.89 15.07
C ARG A 104 -11.38 -3.52 13.89
N THR A 105 -10.98 -2.66 12.95
CA THR A 105 -10.26 -3.09 11.74
C THR A 105 -8.88 -2.48 11.64
N LEU A 106 -7.95 -3.28 11.12
CA LEU A 106 -6.56 -2.93 10.86
C LEU A 106 -6.23 -3.38 9.44
N TYR A 107 -5.41 -2.61 8.71
CA TYR A 107 -4.92 -3.03 7.40
C TYR A 107 -3.43 -3.30 7.45
N ALA A 108 -3.00 -4.45 6.95
CA ALA A 108 -1.60 -4.70 6.61
C ALA A 108 -1.42 -4.49 5.10
N LYS A 109 -0.55 -3.57 4.71
CA LYS A 109 -0.17 -3.34 3.32
C LYS A 109 1.16 -4.03 3.02
N SER A 110 1.23 -4.67 1.87
CA SER A 110 2.47 -5.19 1.31
C SER A 110 2.45 -5.00 -0.20
N ILE A 111 3.58 -5.26 -0.83
CA ILE A 111 3.70 -5.20 -2.28
C ILE A 111 3.93 -6.59 -2.86
N ARG A 112 3.48 -6.78 -4.08
CA ARG A 112 3.69 -7.97 -4.90
C ARG A 112 4.83 -7.71 -5.87
N PRO A 113 5.66 -8.71 -6.20
CA PRO A 113 6.77 -8.55 -7.14
C PRO A 113 6.27 -8.55 -8.60
N VAL A 114 5.37 -7.63 -8.94
CA VAL A 114 4.84 -7.49 -10.30
C VAL A 114 5.53 -6.34 -11.04
N ARG A 115 5.72 -6.50 -12.34
CA ARG A 115 6.48 -5.59 -13.21
C ARG A 115 5.74 -5.38 -14.51
N LEU A 116 5.95 -4.23 -15.14
CA LEU A 116 5.44 -3.95 -16.47
C LEU A 116 6.18 -4.84 -17.51
N PRO A 117 5.48 -5.65 -18.32
CA PRO A 117 6.12 -6.66 -19.18
C PRO A 117 7.17 -6.12 -20.16
N ASP A 118 6.90 -4.99 -20.80
CA ASP A 118 7.76 -4.37 -21.81
C ASP A 118 8.67 -3.32 -21.17
N THR A 119 8.11 -2.40 -20.37
CA THR A 119 8.86 -1.30 -19.76
C THR A 119 9.93 -1.79 -18.79
N CYS A 120 9.70 -2.89 -18.07
CA CYS A 120 10.70 -3.44 -17.15
C CYS A 120 11.67 -4.42 -17.83
N THR A 121 11.42 -4.84 -19.07
CA THR A 121 12.34 -5.72 -19.81
C THR A 121 13.66 -4.98 -20.09
N GLY A 122 14.78 -5.58 -19.70
CA GLY A 122 16.12 -4.97 -19.82
C GLY A 122 16.37 -3.78 -18.90
N CYS A 123 15.47 -3.46 -17.96
CA CYS A 123 15.69 -2.40 -17.00
C CYS A 123 16.80 -2.81 -16.02
N ARG A 124 17.82 -1.94 -15.83
CA ARG A 124 18.95 -2.20 -14.92
C ARG A 124 18.55 -2.51 -13.48
N PHE A 125 17.40 -1.99 -13.04
CA PHE A 125 16.88 -2.19 -11.69
C PHE A 125 16.01 -3.44 -11.57
N ASN A 126 15.58 -4.06 -12.68
CA ASN A 126 14.70 -5.21 -12.66
C ASN A 126 15.48 -6.48 -12.27
N ASN A 127 15.81 -6.55 -10.99
CA ASN A 127 16.49 -7.64 -10.31
C ASN A 127 15.96 -7.72 -8.86
N ASP A 128 16.36 -8.77 -8.12
CA ASP A 128 15.83 -9.06 -6.78
C ASP A 128 16.31 -8.10 -5.68
N ARG A 129 17.20 -7.15 -6.00
CA ARG A 129 17.82 -6.25 -5.03
C ARG A 129 17.38 -4.80 -5.21
N ASP A 130 17.36 -4.31 -6.44
CA ASP A 130 17.26 -2.88 -6.68
C ASP A 130 15.83 -2.39 -6.89
N CYS A 131 14.95 -3.22 -7.48
CA CYS A 131 13.55 -2.86 -7.66
C CYS A 131 12.72 -3.62 -6.63
N GLN A 132 12.53 -3.05 -5.45
CA GLN A 132 11.67 -3.66 -4.44
C GLN A 132 10.20 -3.35 -4.70
N GLU A 133 9.87 -2.10 -5.04
CA GLU A 133 8.48 -1.63 -5.26
C GLU A 133 7.75 -2.34 -6.41
N GLY A 134 8.46 -2.63 -7.50
CA GLY A 134 7.84 -3.04 -8.73
C GLY A 134 7.02 -1.98 -9.43
N TYR A 135 6.05 -2.43 -10.22
CA TYR A 135 5.08 -1.53 -10.83
C TYR A 135 3.95 -1.22 -9.85
N TYR A 136 4.09 -0.13 -9.08
CA TYR A 136 3.07 0.32 -8.13
C TYR A 136 1.82 0.90 -8.81
N GLY A 137 1.98 1.47 -10.01
CA GLY A 137 0.91 2.13 -10.74
C GLY A 137 1.35 3.46 -11.34
N VAL A 138 0.39 4.12 -11.99
CA VAL A 138 0.60 5.43 -12.63
C VAL A 138 0.68 6.54 -11.57
N ARG A 139 1.65 7.42 -11.68
CA ARG A 139 1.83 8.60 -10.83
C ARG A 139 1.79 9.87 -11.67
N MET A 140 1.01 10.85 -11.23
CA MET A 140 0.97 12.18 -11.83
C MET A 140 1.82 13.15 -11.02
N TYR A 141 2.69 13.87 -11.71
CA TYR A 141 3.59 14.88 -11.15
C TYR A 141 3.26 16.24 -11.75
N ARG A 142 3.27 17.28 -10.92
CA ARG A 142 3.15 18.67 -11.37
C ARG A 142 4.55 19.23 -11.59
N ALA A 143 4.94 19.47 -12.85
CA ALA A 143 6.17 20.18 -13.15
C ALA A 143 6.08 21.64 -12.68
N LYS A 144 7.17 22.19 -12.13
CA LYS A 144 7.20 23.52 -11.50
C LYS A 144 6.66 24.62 -12.43
N ASN A 145 7.01 24.56 -13.72
CA ASN A 145 6.59 25.50 -14.77
C ASN A 145 6.25 24.75 -16.09
N GLY A 146 5.65 23.57 -15.99
CA GLY A 146 5.44 22.69 -17.15
C GLY A 146 4.12 21.92 -17.09
N PRO A 147 3.87 21.02 -18.06
CA PRO A 147 2.67 20.20 -18.08
C PRO A 147 2.63 19.23 -16.90
N PHE A 148 1.45 18.62 -16.68
CA PHE A 148 1.37 17.43 -15.85
C PHE A 148 2.14 16.29 -16.51
N MET A 149 3.02 15.66 -15.74
CA MET A 149 3.85 14.55 -16.16
C MET A 149 3.31 13.26 -15.55
N ILE A 150 3.36 12.18 -16.31
CA ILE A 150 2.90 10.86 -15.91
C ILE A 150 4.11 9.93 -15.88
N GLY A 151 4.38 9.36 -14.71
CA GLY A 151 5.42 8.34 -14.53
C GLY A 151 4.82 6.99 -14.17
N VAL A 152 5.52 5.94 -14.61
CA VAL A 152 5.16 4.53 -14.34
C VAL A 152 6.15 3.86 -13.38
N CYS A 153 7.21 4.56 -12.95
CA CYS A 153 8.22 4.03 -12.03
C CYS A 153 8.79 5.18 -11.18
N ILE A 154 8.95 4.97 -9.88
CA ILE A 154 9.54 5.99 -8.98
C ILE A 154 11.06 6.13 -9.14
N GLN A 155 11.74 5.04 -9.52
CA GLN A 155 13.20 5.01 -9.71
C GLN A 155 13.64 5.47 -11.12
N ARG A 156 12.70 5.60 -12.06
CA ARG A 156 12.95 5.93 -13.47
C ARG A 156 12.12 7.13 -13.91
N MET A 157 12.44 8.30 -13.35
CA MET A 157 11.79 9.55 -13.72
C MET A 157 12.01 9.94 -15.18
N ASP A 158 13.06 9.42 -15.82
CA ASP A 158 13.33 9.54 -17.26
C ASP A 158 12.26 8.88 -18.13
N LEU A 159 11.44 7.98 -17.57
CA LEU A 159 10.31 7.37 -18.28
C LEU A 159 9.04 8.23 -18.24
N CYS A 160 9.06 9.37 -17.52
CA CYS A 160 7.90 10.24 -17.44
C CYS A 160 7.58 10.87 -18.79
N LEU A 161 6.29 10.94 -19.11
CA LEU A 161 5.77 11.60 -20.31
C LEU A 161 4.79 12.70 -19.93
N PRO A 162 4.63 13.78 -20.71
CA PRO A 162 3.49 14.67 -20.59
C PRO A 162 2.16 13.88 -20.65
N LEU A 163 1.15 14.31 -19.91
CA LEU A 163 -0.15 13.61 -19.82
C LEU A 163 -0.73 13.24 -21.20
N GLY A 164 -0.76 14.18 -22.14
CA GLY A 164 -1.30 13.93 -23.48
C GLY A 164 -0.50 12.86 -24.25
N GLU A 165 0.83 12.91 -24.16
CA GLU A 165 1.70 11.92 -24.79
C GLU A 165 1.56 10.55 -24.14
N PHE A 166 1.44 10.49 -22.81
CA PHE A 166 1.25 9.24 -22.09
C PHE A 166 -0.01 8.51 -22.57
N VAL A 167 -1.15 9.20 -22.66
CA VAL A 167 -2.44 8.60 -23.06
C VAL A 167 -2.37 7.97 -24.46
N MET A 168 -1.57 8.54 -25.35
CA MET A 168 -1.38 8.04 -26.72
C MET A 168 -0.21 7.06 -26.86
N SER A 169 0.53 6.80 -25.78
CA SER A 169 1.77 6.01 -25.83
C SER A 169 1.53 4.51 -25.75
N GLN A 170 2.53 3.76 -26.20
CA GLN A 170 2.62 2.31 -25.96
C GLN A 170 2.63 1.97 -24.46
N ARG A 171 3.19 2.84 -23.61
CA ARG A 171 3.21 2.62 -22.15
C ARG A 171 1.80 2.64 -21.54
N CYS A 172 0.92 3.51 -22.00
CA CYS A 172 -0.48 3.49 -21.53
C CYS A 172 -1.20 2.22 -21.99
N THR A 173 -0.90 1.76 -23.20
CA THR A 173 -1.44 0.49 -23.73
C THR A 173 -0.94 -0.70 -22.92
N GLU A 174 0.36 -0.75 -22.62
CA GLU A 174 0.99 -1.76 -21.78
C GLU A 174 0.36 -1.79 -20.38
N VAL A 175 0.22 -0.64 -19.71
CA VAL A 175 -0.40 -0.54 -18.38
C VAL A 175 -1.83 -1.09 -18.39
N ARG A 176 -2.61 -0.77 -19.43
CA ARG A 176 -3.98 -1.27 -19.58
C ARG A 176 -4.00 -2.78 -19.80
N ASN A 177 -3.21 -3.28 -20.73
CA ASN A 177 -3.15 -4.71 -21.06
C ASN A 177 -2.69 -5.51 -19.84
N PHE A 178 -1.64 -5.06 -19.16
CA PHE A 178 -1.13 -5.69 -17.93
C PHE A 178 -2.21 -5.78 -16.84
N ARG A 179 -2.99 -4.71 -16.64
CA ARG A 179 -4.14 -4.73 -15.71
C ARG A 179 -5.19 -5.75 -16.12
N ASP A 180 -5.57 -5.78 -17.39
CA ASP A 180 -6.64 -6.64 -17.89
C ASP A 180 -6.23 -8.12 -17.83
N ASP A 181 -5.01 -8.44 -18.24
CA ASP A 181 -4.42 -9.78 -18.16
C ASP A 181 -4.29 -10.24 -16.70
N GLU A 182 -3.79 -9.36 -15.82
CA GLU A 182 -3.66 -9.70 -14.41
C GLU A 182 -5.03 -9.88 -13.74
N THR A 183 -6.03 -9.09 -14.13
CA THR A 183 -7.41 -9.24 -13.64
C THR A 183 -7.92 -10.63 -14.00
N ALA A 184 -7.84 -11.02 -15.28
CA ALA A 184 -8.28 -12.32 -15.75
C ALA A 184 -7.59 -13.46 -14.98
N ARG A 185 -6.26 -13.36 -14.82
CA ARG A 185 -5.44 -14.34 -14.09
C ARG A 185 -5.83 -14.45 -12.61
N LEU A 186 -5.96 -13.32 -11.90
CA LEU A 186 -6.31 -13.29 -10.48
C LEU A 186 -7.75 -13.78 -10.25
N THR A 187 -8.69 -13.43 -11.13
CA THR A 187 -10.06 -13.95 -11.07
C THR A 187 -10.08 -15.46 -11.27
N ALA A 188 -9.33 -16.00 -12.23
CA ALA A 188 -9.23 -17.44 -12.44
C ALA A 188 -8.60 -18.17 -11.23
N LEU A 189 -7.54 -17.60 -10.65
CA LEU A 189 -6.84 -18.17 -9.49
C LEU A 189 -7.69 -18.18 -8.21
N HIS A 190 -8.56 -17.19 -8.03
CA HIS A 190 -9.35 -17.01 -6.81
C HIS A 190 -10.85 -17.30 -6.98
N ARG A 191 -11.27 -17.81 -8.14
CA ARG A 191 -12.58 -18.49 -8.24
C ARG A 191 -12.53 -19.73 -7.36
N ALA A 192 -13.35 -19.76 -6.32
CA ALA A 192 -13.60 -20.99 -5.58
C ALA A 192 -14.11 -22.05 -6.58
N PRO A 193 -13.78 -23.35 -6.41
CA PRO A 193 -14.62 -24.38 -6.99
C PRO A 193 -16.03 -24.13 -6.44
N ASP A 194 -17.02 -24.06 -7.32
CA ASP A 194 -18.40 -23.99 -6.90
C ASP A 194 -18.63 -25.11 -5.88
N HIS A 195 -19.04 -24.73 -4.66
CA HIS A 195 -19.58 -25.70 -3.71
C HIS A 195 -20.85 -26.22 -4.38
N GLU A 196 -20.71 -27.30 -5.16
CA GLU A 196 -21.82 -28.15 -5.56
C GLU A 196 -22.54 -28.51 -4.26
N SER A 197 -23.63 -27.79 -4.04
CA SER A 197 -24.59 -28.10 -3.00
C SER A 197 -25.22 -29.40 -3.45
N THR A 198 -24.68 -30.52 -2.97
CA THR A 198 -25.33 -31.83 -3.02
C THR A 198 -26.69 -31.65 -2.34
N ARG A 199 -27.73 -31.40 -3.13
CA ARG A 199 -29.12 -31.54 -2.70
C ARG A 199 -29.37 -33.03 -2.61
N ASN A 200 -29.47 -33.53 -1.38
CA ASN A 200 -30.27 -34.72 -1.09
C ASN A 200 -31.76 -34.37 -1.23
#